data_AF-A0A534S2P3-F1
#
_entry.id   AF-A0A534S2P3-F1
#
_cell.length_a   1.000
_cell.length_b   1.000
_cell.length_c   1.000
_cell.angle_alpha   90.00
_cell.angle_beta   90.00
_cell.angle_gamma   90.00
#
_symmetry.space_group_name_H-M   'P 1'
#
loop_
_entity.id
_entity.type
_entity.pdbx_description
1 polymer ?
#
loop_
_entity_poly.entity_id
_entity_poly.type
_entity_poly.pdbx_seq_one_letter_code
_entity_poly.pdbx_strand_id
1 'polypeptide(L)' 'MPPTELDARTLFELPLFAGLSAAELAGIEPNLATEDYATGTYVFRRGDHGDALYVVLAGQVALENPVGSRPEI' A
#
# COMPACT_ATOMS: atom_id res chain seq x y z
N MET A 1 2.30 8.03 -21.75
CA MET A 1 2.08 7.34 -20.47
C MET A 1 2.16 8.41 -19.39
N PRO A 2 1.19 8.53 -18.47
CA PRO A 2 1.47 9.27 -17.25
C PRO A 2 2.67 8.60 -16.54
N PRO A 3 3.51 9.35 -15.81
CA PRO A 3 4.52 8.74 -14.97
C PRO A 3 3.82 7.78 -13.99
N THR A 4 4.34 6.56 -13.87
CA THR A 4 3.86 5.57 -12.91
C THR A 4 4.32 5.88 -11.47
N GLU A 5 4.97 7.02 -11.28
CA GLU A 5 5.50 7.49 -10.00
C GLU A 5 4.38 8.11 -9.17
N LEU A 6 4.28 7.67 -7.92
CA LEU A 6 3.35 8.22 -6.94
C LEU A 6 3.89 9.57 -6.44
N ASP A 7 3.40 10.68 -6.99
CA ASP A 7 3.75 12.04 -6.52
C ASP A 7 2.84 12.49 -5.36
N ALA A 8 3.24 13.50 -4.56
CA ALA A 8 2.41 14.02 -3.45
C ALA A 8 0.99 14.43 -3.87
N ARG A 9 0.81 14.84 -5.12
CA ARG A 9 -0.50 15.26 -5.65
C ARG A 9 -1.48 14.11 -5.66
N THR A 10 -1.08 12.94 -6.13
CA THR A 10 -1.92 11.74 -6.16
C THR A 10 -2.17 11.22 -4.74
N LEU A 11 -1.22 11.42 -3.84
CA LEU A 11 -1.40 11.11 -2.42
C LEU A 11 -2.51 11.95 -1.76
N PHE A 12 -2.65 13.22 -2.17
CA PHE A 12 -3.72 14.12 -1.69
C PHE A 12 -5.13 13.70 -2.13
N GLU A 13 -5.24 12.96 -3.23
CA GLU A 13 -6.52 12.46 -3.72
C GLU A 13 -7.03 11.28 -2.87
N LEU A 14 -6.17 10.64 -2.09
CA LEU A 14 -6.55 9.56 -1.19
C LEU A 14 -7.14 10.13 0.12
N PRO A 15 -8.34 9.70 0.53
CA PRO A 15 -8.98 10.16 1.77
C PRO A 15 -8.12 9.98 3.02
N LEU A 16 -7.23 8.99 3.01
CA LEU A 16 -6.31 8.69 4.11
C LEU A 16 -5.34 9.85 4.41
N PHE A 17 -4.97 10.64 3.40
CA PHE A 17 -3.98 11.72 3.51
C PHE A 17 -4.58 13.13 3.39
N ALA A 18 -5.90 13.25 3.25
CA ALA A 18 -6.59 14.53 3.10
C ALA A 18 -6.39 15.50 4.28
N GLY A 19 -5.95 15.00 5.44
CA GLY A 19 -5.64 15.80 6.63
C GLY A 19 -4.21 16.35 6.68
N LEU A 20 -3.31 15.96 5.76
CA LEU A 20 -1.92 16.37 5.77
C LEU A 20 -1.72 17.71 5.03
N SER A 21 -0.88 18.56 5.59
CA SER A 21 -0.43 19.79 4.93
C SER A 21 0.58 19.50 3.81
N ALA A 22 0.74 20.44 2.87
CA ALA A 22 1.71 20.31 1.78
C ALA A 22 3.16 20.08 2.27
N ALA A 23 3.53 20.60 3.45
CA ALA A 23 4.84 20.40 4.03
C ALA A 23 5.03 18.98 4.59
N GLU A 24 3.99 18.40 5.19
CA GLU A 24 4.01 17.00 5.66
C GLU A 24 4.07 16.04 4.47
N LEU A 25 3.31 16.32 3.40
CA LEU A 25 3.38 15.57 2.15
C LEU A 25 4.77 15.61 1.51
N ALA A 26 5.40 16.79 1.45
CA ALA A 26 6.77 16.92 0.95
C ALA A 26 7.80 16.13 1.79
N GLY A 27 7.50 15.86 3.06
CA GLY A 27 8.31 14.98 3.91
C GLY A 27 8.11 13.50 3.61
N ILE A 28 6.97 13.12 3.03
CA ILE A 28 6.64 11.73 2.68
C ILE A 28 7.12 11.39 1.27
N GLU A 29 7.07 12.32 0.31
CA GLU A 29 7.58 12.18 -1.07
C GLU A 29 8.91 11.43 -1.18
N PRO A 30 9.98 11.77 -0.44
CA PRO A 30 11.27 11.08 -0.59
C PRO A 30 11.27 9.64 -0.06
N ASN A 31 10.27 9.25 0.74
CA ASN A 31 10.13 7.89 1.28
C ASN A 31 9.16 7.03 0.44
N LEU A 32 8.51 7.60 -0.58
CA LEU A 32 7.64 6.86 -1.47
C LEU A 32 8.47 6.01 -2.43
N ALA A 33 8.33 4.69 -2.30
CA ALA A 33 8.93 3.71 -3.20
C ALA A 33 7.82 3.02 -4.01
N THR A 34 8.01 2.93 -5.32
CA THR A 34 7.14 2.14 -6.18
C THR A 34 7.74 0.75 -6.35
N GLU A 35 6.96 -0.28 -6.03
CA GLU A 35 7.37 -1.67 -6.14
C GLU A 35 6.38 -2.43 -7.03
N ASP A 36 6.92 -3.15 -8.02
CA ASP A 36 6.15 -4.01 -8.90
C ASP A 36 6.15 -5.45 -8.39
N TYR A 37 4.95 -6.03 -8.30
CA TYR A 37 4.75 -7.41 -7.86
C TYR A 37 4.15 -8.25 -8.99
N ALA A 38 4.78 -9.39 -9.28
CA ALA A 38 4.23 -10.37 -10.21
C ALA A 38 3.05 -11.12 -9.56
N THR A 39 2.13 -11.63 -10.38
CA THR A 39 1.01 -12.46 -9.92
C THR A 39 1.49 -13.64 -9.09
N GLY A 40 0.87 -13.84 -7.92
CA GLY A 40 1.24 -14.90 -6.97
C GLY A 40 2.37 -14.54 -6.01
N THR A 41 2.92 -13.31 -6.10
CA THR A 41 3.92 -12.82 -5.14
C THR A 41 3.23 -12.31 -3.88
N TYR A 42 3.75 -12.69 -2.72
CA TYR A 42 3.32 -12.15 -1.44
C TYR A 42 3.97 -10.77 -1.23
N VAL A 43 3.14 -9.73 -1.02
CA VAL A 43 3.59 -8.37 -0.68
C VAL A 43 4.11 -8.33 0.76
N PHE A 44 3.34 -8.87 1.70
CA PHE A 44 3.74 -9.08 3.09
C PHE A 44 3.04 -10.33 3.64
N ARG A 45 3.55 -10.87 4.75
CA ARG A 45 2.99 -12.04 5.43
C ARG A 45 2.51 -11.69 6.83
N ARG A 46 1.59 -12.50 7.34
CA ARG A 46 1.14 -12.39 8.72
C ARG A 46 2.31 -12.60 9.68
N GLY A 47 2.51 -11.63 10.56
CA GLY A 47 3.61 -11.65 11.54
C GLY A 47 4.87 -10.94 11.07
N ASP A 48 4.91 -10.50 9.80
CA ASP A 48 5.92 -9.55 9.36
C ASP A 48 5.79 -8.25 10.14
N HIS A 49 6.92 -7.57 10.31
CA HIS A 49 6.95 -6.29 10.99
C HIS A 49 6.16 -5.25 10.17
N GLY A 50 5.34 -4.46 10.85
CA GLY A 50 4.51 -3.44 10.22
C GLY A 50 5.26 -2.11 10.16
N ASP A 51 6.17 -1.97 9.20
CA ASP A 51 6.97 -0.76 9.00
C ASP A 51 6.60 0.07 7.76
N ALA A 52 5.73 -0.45 6.88
CA ALA A 52 5.34 0.21 5.64
C ALA A 52 3.82 0.24 5.42
N LEU A 53 3.38 1.24 4.65
CA LEU A 53 2.02 1.36 4.13
C LEU A 53 2.05 1.13 2.62
N TYR A 54 1.23 0.20 2.14
CA TYR A 54 1.14 -0.13 0.72
C TYR A 54 -0.12 0.49 0.10
N VAL A 55 0.05 1.16 -1.04
CA VAL A 55 -1.05 1.69 -1.86
C VAL A 55 -1.03 0.98 -3.21
N VAL A 56 -2.15 0.37 -3.60
CA VAL A 56 -2.25 -0.32 -4.88
C VAL A 56 -2.51 0.69 -5.99
N LEU A 57 -1.49 0.91 -6.82
CA LEU A 57 -1.57 1.81 -7.98
C LEU A 57 -2.33 1.20 -9.16
N ALA A 58 -2.07 -0.09 -9.43
CA ALA A 58 -2.70 -0.83 -10.50
C ALA A 58 -2.76 -2.32 -10.16
N GLY A 59 -3.79 -3.00 -10.68
CA GLY A 59 -4.01 -4.43 -10.44
C GLY A 59 -4.90 -4.72 -9.25
N GLN A 60 -4.80 -5.94 -8.72
CA GLN A 60 -5.61 -6.42 -7.60
C GLN A 60 -4.73 -7.21 -6.63
N VAL A 61 -5.00 -7.04 -5.35
CA VAL A 61 -4.35 -7.78 -4.27
C VAL A 61 -5.41 -8.52 -3.46
N ALA A 62 -5.04 -9.68 -2.92
CA ALA A 62 -5.90 -10.47 -2.05
C ALA A 62 -5.28 -10.53 -0.65
N LEU A 63 -6.10 -10.28 0.37
CA LEU A 63 -5.71 -10.46 1.77
C LEU A 63 -6.13 -11.87 2.20
N GLU A 64 -5.14 -12.73 2.42
CA GLU A 64 -5.37 -14.06 2.93
C GLU A 64 -5.19 -14.05 4.44
N ASN A 65 -6.27 -14.23 5.20
CA ASN A 65 -6.18 -14.49 6.63
C ASN A 65 -6.37 -15.98 6.86
N PRO A 66 -5.30 -16.76 7.08
CA PRO A 66 -5.42 -18.14 7.52
C PRO A 66 -5.88 -18.14 8.98
N VAL A 67 -7.12 -17.75 9.24
CA VAL A 67 -7.83 -18.17 10.44
C VAL A 67 -8.28 -19.59 10.15
N GLY A 68 -7.78 -20.54 10.93
CA GLY A 68 -8.07 -21.94 10.76
C GLY A 68 -9.57 -22.17 10.57
N SER A 69 -9.95 -22.74 9.44
CA SER A 69 -11.20 -23.45 9.30
C SER A 69 -11.17 -24.61 10.29
N ARG A 70 -11.53 -24.38 11.54
CA ARG A 70 -12.03 -25.45 12.39
C ARG A 70 -13.51 -25.57 12.02
N PRO A 71 -13.92 -26.59 11.27
CA PRO A 71 -15.34 -26.88 11.17
C PRO A 71 -15.81 -27.16 12.60
N GLU A 72 -16.76 -26.36 13.08
CA GLU A 72 -17.49 -26.70 14.29
C GLU A 72 -18.32 -27.94 13.94
N ILE A 73 -17.93 -29.08 14.50
CA ILE A 73 -18.64 -30.36 14.41
C ILE A 73 -19.81 -30.40 15.39
#